data_AF-A0A098LAH7-F1
#
_entry.id   AF-A0A098LAH7-F1
#
_cell.length_a   1.000
_cell.length_b   1.000
_cell.length_c   1.000
_cell.angle_alpha   90.00
_cell.angle_beta   90.00
_cell.angle_gamma   90.00
#
_symmetry.space_group_name_H-M   'P 1'
#
loop_
_entity.id
_entity.type
_entity.pdbx_description
1 polymer ?
#
loop_
_entity_poly.entity_id
_entity_poly.type
_entity_poly.pdbx_seq_one_letter_code
_entity_poly.pdbx_strand_id
1 'polypeptide(L)'
;MAYKFQKLLEKNSIVVDDLPAEIKTVIGEFHKLEYDLEDEEDPDDIKEIKLQLKDLDKELCELIAEEIDQELSADLTHEEIKENILRNFLNSGKTEVSHNDLVKYGYNTRNLGSTGEKLSNFSLQKGKFANNYKIIKH
;
A
#
# COMPACT_ATOMS: atom_id res chain seq x y z
N MET A 1 23.63 5.31 7.88
CA MET A 1 22.50 6.24 8.14
C MET A 1 21.22 5.49 7.80
N ALA A 2 20.09 5.65 8.51
CA ALA A 2 18.88 4.90 8.19
C ALA A 2 18.02 5.70 7.19
N TYR A 3 18.03 5.29 5.92
CA TYR A 3 17.31 5.98 4.84
C TYR A 3 15.83 5.62 4.81
N LYS A 4 15.00 6.49 4.25
CA LYS A 4 13.54 6.31 4.27
C LYS A 4 13.12 5.18 3.35
N PHE A 5 13.76 5.03 2.19
CA PHE A 5 13.41 3.96 1.25
C PHE A 5 13.68 2.57 1.86
N GLN A 6 14.78 2.39 2.60
CA GLN A 6 15.09 1.14 3.31
C GLN A 6 14.00 0.78 4.32
N LYS A 7 13.54 1.75 5.12
CA LYS A 7 12.42 1.55 6.04
C LYS A 7 11.11 1.23 5.31
N LEU A 8 10.91 1.78 4.12
CA LEU A 8 9.72 1.53 3.31
C LEU A 8 9.72 0.09 2.79
N LEU A 9 10.87 -0.42 2.34
CA LEU A 9 11.05 -1.82 1.94
C LEU A 9 10.79 -2.76 3.12
N GLU A 10 11.41 -2.50 4.28
CA GLU A 10 11.19 -3.30 5.50
C GLU A 10 9.72 -3.32 5.93
N LYS A 11 9.08 -2.15 5.96
CA LYS A 11 7.67 -2.01 6.38
C LYS A 11 6.72 -2.82 5.49
N ASN A 12 6.98 -2.87 4.20
CA ASN A 12 6.15 -3.58 3.23
C ASN A 12 6.68 -5.00 2.91
N SER A 13 7.76 -5.43 3.58
CA SER A 13 8.41 -6.74 3.35
C SER A 13 8.80 -6.97 1.88
N ILE A 14 9.27 -5.92 1.19
CA ILE A 14 9.67 -5.96 -0.22
C ILE A 14 11.13 -6.39 -0.31
N VAL A 15 11.41 -7.38 -1.16
CA VAL A 15 12.77 -7.82 -1.47
C VAL A 15 13.30 -7.01 -2.65
N VAL A 16 14.53 -6.48 -2.53
CA VAL A 16 15.13 -5.62 -3.58
C VAL A 16 15.20 -6.32 -4.94
N ASP A 17 15.44 -7.64 -4.96
CA ASP A 17 15.53 -8.43 -6.19
C ASP A 17 14.22 -8.44 -6.99
N ASP A 18 13.09 -8.34 -6.29
CA ASP A 18 11.74 -8.36 -6.87
C ASP A 18 11.30 -7.00 -7.43
N LEU A 19 12.07 -5.93 -7.17
CA LEU A 19 11.75 -4.60 -7.67
C LEU A 19 11.97 -4.48 -9.19
N PRO A 20 11.24 -3.56 -9.87
CA PRO A 20 11.49 -3.21 -11.26
C PRO A 20 12.95 -2.80 -11.52
N ALA A 21 13.41 -3.03 -12.76
CA ALA A 21 14.78 -2.72 -13.17
C ALA A 21 15.15 -1.24 -12.98
N GLU A 22 14.18 -0.34 -13.16
CA GLU A 22 14.35 1.10 -12.92
C GLU A 22 14.71 1.39 -11.46
N ILE A 23 13.92 0.90 -10.50
CA ILE A 23 14.17 1.09 -9.06
C ILE A 23 15.51 0.46 -8.66
N LYS A 24 15.84 -0.73 -9.18
CA LYS A 24 17.13 -1.38 -8.92
C LYS A 24 18.32 -0.57 -9.44
N THR A 25 18.15 0.13 -10.56
CA THR A 25 19.20 1.01 -11.11
C THR A 25 19.48 2.16 -10.15
N VAL A 26 18.42 2.82 -9.66
CA VAL A 26 18.52 3.93 -8.71
C VAL A 26 19.12 3.47 -7.37
N ILE A 27 18.75 2.28 -6.86
CA ILE A 27 19.39 1.68 -5.66
C ILE A 27 20.89 1.46 -5.87
N GLY A 28 21.27 1.03 -7.08
CA GLY A 28 22.68 0.86 -7.44
C GLY A 28 23.47 2.16 -7.43
N GLU A 29 22.88 3.25 -7.93
CA GLU A 29 23.49 4.60 -7.88
C GLU A 29 23.58 5.12 -6.45
N PHE A 30 22.55 4.88 -5.65
CA PHE A 30 22.53 5.21 -4.23
C PHE A 30 23.70 4.57 -3.47
N HIS A 31 23.92 3.26 -3.65
CA HIS A 31 25.01 2.57 -2.96
C HIS A 31 26.41 2.99 -3.44
N LYS A 32 26.55 3.42 -4.70
CA LYS A 32 27.82 4.02 -5.18
C LYS A 32 28.13 5.31 -4.43
N LEU A 33 27.13 6.19 -4.27
CA LEU A 33 27.32 7.43 -3.51
C LEU A 33 27.55 7.18 -2.02
N GLU A 34 26.97 6.14 -1.43
CA GLU A 34 27.33 5.73 -0.06
C GLU A 34 28.79 5.32 0.03
N TYR A 35 29.27 4.54 -0.93
CA TYR A 35 30.67 4.13 -0.99
C TYR A 35 31.60 5.34 -1.17
N ASP A 36 31.27 6.25 -2.10
CA ASP A 36 32.04 7.47 -2.34
C ASP A 36 32.08 8.35 -1.07
N LEU A 37 30.99 8.40 -0.28
CA LEU A 37 30.93 9.14 0.98
C LEU A 37 31.82 8.55 2.09
N GLU A 38 32.03 7.23 2.11
CA GLU A 38 32.82 6.57 3.15
C GLU A 38 34.30 6.93 3.08
N ASP A 39 34.82 7.17 1.86
CA ASP A 39 36.22 7.49 1.59
C ASP A 39 36.49 8.99 1.34
N GLU A 40 35.45 9.85 1.36
CA GLU A 40 35.60 11.30 1.09
C GLU A 40 36.04 12.10 2.32
N GLU A 41 37.01 13.00 2.13
CA GLU A 41 37.57 13.87 3.17
C GLU A 41 37.26 15.35 2.93
N ASP A 42 36.90 15.75 1.71
CA ASP A 42 36.56 17.12 1.39
C ASP A 42 35.16 17.50 1.92
N PRO A 43 35.03 18.54 2.77
CA PRO A 43 33.76 18.91 3.37
C PRO A 43 32.72 19.42 2.38
N ASP A 44 33.12 20.02 1.25
CA ASP A 44 32.20 20.47 0.21
C ASP A 44 31.70 19.28 -0.62
N ASP A 45 32.57 18.32 -0.95
CA ASP A 45 32.20 17.09 -1.65
C ASP A 45 31.30 16.20 -0.76
N ILE A 46 31.64 16.03 0.53
CA ILE A 46 30.79 15.35 1.53
C ILE A 46 29.38 15.95 1.55
N LYS A 47 29.28 17.28 1.47
CA LYS A 47 28.00 17.99 1.52
C LYS A 47 27.20 17.76 0.24
N GLU A 48 27.86 17.77 -0.91
CA GLU A 48 27.24 17.48 -2.19
C GLU A 48 26.72 16.04 -2.25
N ILE A 49 27.56 15.06 -1.90
CA ILE A 49 27.20 13.64 -1.88
C ILE A 49 26.01 13.40 -0.93
N LYS A 50 26.01 14.01 0.26
CA LYS A 50 24.87 13.93 1.20
C LYS A 50 23.58 14.53 0.64
N LEU A 51 23.68 15.58 -0.19
CA LEU A 51 22.52 16.17 -0.85
C LEU A 51 21.97 15.21 -1.91
N GLN A 52 22.84 14.67 -2.75
CA GLN A 52 22.48 13.70 -3.78
C GLN A 52 21.86 12.43 -3.18
N LEU A 53 22.43 11.89 -2.10
CA LEU A 53 21.86 10.74 -1.36
C LEU A 53 20.45 11.06 -0.83
N LYS A 54 20.20 12.30 -0.40
CA LYS A 54 18.88 12.71 0.08
C LYS A 54 17.86 12.82 -1.06
N ASP A 55 18.29 13.27 -2.22
CA ASP A 55 17.43 13.38 -3.40
C ASP A 55 17.10 11.99 -3.97
N LEU A 56 18.08 11.09 -4.03
CA LEU A 56 17.85 9.69 -4.41
C LEU A 56 16.97 8.94 -3.39
N ASP A 57 17.13 9.18 -2.07
CA ASP A 57 16.22 8.61 -1.06
C ASP A 57 14.76 9.05 -1.30
N LYS A 58 14.55 10.29 -1.74
CA LYS A 58 13.23 10.81 -2.08
C LYS A 58 12.68 10.16 -3.34
N GLU A 59 13.48 10.07 -4.40
CA GLU A 59 13.12 9.42 -5.66
C GLU A 59 12.76 7.95 -5.46
N LEU A 60 13.60 7.21 -4.73
CA LEU A 60 13.32 5.80 -4.39
C LEU A 60 12.02 5.65 -3.59
N CYS A 61 11.74 6.55 -2.64
CA CYS A 61 10.47 6.51 -1.93
C CYS A 61 9.26 6.73 -2.85
N GLU A 62 9.38 7.61 -3.85
CA GLU A 62 8.31 7.88 -4.81
C GLU A 62 8.10 6.67 -5.74
N LEU A 63 9.17 6.14 -6.32
CA LEU A 63 9.10 4.96 -7.19
C LEU A 63 8.57 3.72 -6.48
N ILE A 64 9.02 3.43 -5.26
CA ILE A 64 8.54 2.28 -4.48
C ILE A 64 7.07 2.48 -4.09
N ALA A 65 6.66 3.70 -3.74
CA ALA A 65 5.27 3.98 -3.42
C ALA A 65 4.36 3.80 -4.65
N GLU A 66 4.80 4.26 -5.82
CA GLU A 66 4.09 4.04 -7.08
C GLU A 66 3.99 2.56 -7.44
N GLU A 67 5.04 1.77 -7.25
CA GLU A 67 4.99 0.32 -7.49
C GLU A 67 3.99 -0.37 -6.55
N ILE A 68 3.99 -0.01 -5.27
CA ILE A 68 3.01 -0.53 -4.30
C ILE A 68 1.58 -0.14 -4.72
N ASP A 69 1.35 1.10 -5.13
CA ASP A 69 0.03 1.56 -5.58
C ASP A 69 -0.37 0.92 -6.93
N GLN A 70 0.59 0.60 -7.79
CA GLN A 70 0.37 -0.12 -9.04
C GLN A 70 0.02 -1.59 -8.79
N GLU A 71 0.72 -2.30 -7.91
CA GLU A 71 0.34 -3.68 -7.52
C GLU A 71 -1.07 -3.70 -6.88
N LEU A 72 -1.40 -2.70 -6.05
CA LEU A 72 -2.73 -2.58 -5.45
C LEU A 72 -3.84 -2.23 -6.45
N SER A 73 -3.51 -1.66 -7.61
CA SER A 73 -4.48 -1.23 -8.63
C SER A 73 -4.52 -2.13 -9.88
N ALA A 74 -3.46 -2.90 -10.14
CA ALA A 74 -3.36 -3.81 -11.27
C ALA A 74 -4.08 -5.15 -11.05
N ASP A 75 -4.20 -5.61 -9.80
CA ASP A 75 -4.63 -6.99 -9.50
C ASP A 75 -6.00 -7.12 -8.82
N LEU A 76 -6.72 -6.03 -8.54
CA LEU A 76 -8.05 -6.13 -7.94
C LEU A 76 -9.05 -5.24 -8.68
N THR A 77 -10.00 -5.88 -9.34
CA THR A 77 -11.24 -5.24 -9.78
C THR A 77 -11.91 -4.55 -8.59
N HIS A 78 -12.72 -3.52 -8.87
CA HIS A 78 -13.52 -2.86 -7.83
C HIS A 78 -14.38 -3.85 -7.02
N GLU A 79 -14.73 -4.98 -7.61
CA GLU A 79 -15.39 -6.09 -6.95
C GLU A 79 -14.46 -6.84 -5.97
N GLU A 80 -13.25 -7.21 -6.38
CA GLU A 80 -12.29 -7.90 -5.52
C GLU A 80 -11.82 -7.05 -4.34
N ILE A 81 -11.69 -5.73 -4.52
CA ILE A 81 -11.44 -4.79 -3.41
C ILE A 81 -12.57 -4.88 -2.37
N LYS A 82 -13.83 -4.84 -2.84
CA LYS A 82 -14.99 -4.99 -1.96
C LYS A 82 -14.99 -6.34 -1.26
N GLU A 83 -14.71 -7.43 -1.97
CA GLU A 83 -14.66 -8.76 -1.39
C GLU A 83 -13.56 -8.91 -0.33
N ASN A 84 -12.38 -8.34 -0.57
CA ASN A 84 -11.29 -8.33 0.41
C ASN A 84 -11.67 -7.56 1.68
N ILE A 85 -12.36 -6.42 1.55
CA ILE A 85 -12.90 -5.70 2.70
C ILE A 85 -13.85 -6.60 3.52
N LEU A 86 -14.77 -7.30 2.86
CA LEU A 86 -15.72 -8.19 3.54
C LEU A 86 -15.04 -9.41 4.17
N ARG A 87 -14.04 -9.98 3.51
CA ARG A 87 -13.24 -11.08 4.03
C ARG A 87 -12.48 -10.65 5.29
N ASN A 88 -11.92 -9.43 5.34
CA ASN A 88 -11.25 -8.90 6.52
C ASN A 88 -12.17 -8.78 7.73
N PHE A 89 -13.42 -8.31 7.52
CA PHE A 89 -14.41 -8.28 8.59
C PHE A 89 -14.74 -9.68 9.11
N LEU A 90 -14.97 -10.65 8.23
CA LEU A 90 -15.24 -12.03 8.65
C LEU A 90 -14.05 -12.67 9.38
N ASN A 91 -12.82 -12.42 8.94
CA ASN A 91 -11.61 -12.89 9.61
C ASN A 91 -11.46 -12.31 11.02
N SER A 92 -11.97 -11.08 11.25
CA SER A 92 -12.06 -10.47 12.58
C SER A 92 -13.24 -10.97 13.43
N GLY A 93 -14.02 -11.95 12.93
CA GLY A 93 -15.21 -12.50 13.59
C GLY A 93 -16.47 -11.63 13.44
N LYS A 94 -16.42 -10.56 12.65
CA LYS A 94 -17.55 -9.65 12.44
C LYS A 94 -18.39 -10.11 11.25
N THR A 95 -19.59 -10.61 11.54
CA THR A 95 -20.60 -10.99 10.53
C THR A 95 -21.63 -9.89 10.27
N GLU A 96 -21.69 -8.89 11.15
CA GLU A 96 -22.47 -7.66 10.99
C GLU A 96 -21.54 -6.46 11.09
N VAL A 97 -21.66 -5.53 10.13
CA VAL A 97 -20.81 -4.34 10.01
C VAL A 97 -21.66 -3.11 9.84
N SER A 98 -21.27 -2.01 10.48
CA SER A 98 -21.99 -0.75 10.31
C SER A 98 -21.63 -0.07 8.99
N HIS A 99 -22.50 0.80 8.50
CA HIS A 99 -22.20 1.72 7.40
C HIS A 99 -20.87 2.47 7.63
N ASN A 100 -20.64 2.96 8.85
CA ASN A 100 -19.42 3.69 9.19
C ASN A 100 -18.17 2.79 9.11
N ASP A 101 -18.28 1.53 9.51
CA ASP A 101 -17.18 0.56 9.37
C ASP A 101 -16.89 0.32 7.89
N LEU A 102 -17.91 0.09 7.05
CA LEU A 102 -17.72 -0.11 5.61
C LEU A 102 -17.05 1.10 4.95
N VAL A 103 -17.53 2.31 5.21
CA VAL A 103 -16.96 3.55 4.67
C VAL A 103 -15.51 3.75 5.14
N LYS A 104 -15.21 3.44 6.42
CA LYS A 104 -13.85 3.54 6.97
C LYS A 104 -12.84 2.66 6.24
N TYR A 105 -13.27 1.50 5.72
CA TYR A 105 -12.43 0.58 4.96
C TYR A 105 -12.51 0.81 3.44
N GLY A 106 -13.08 1.94 2.99
CA GLY A 106 -13.14 2.30 1.56
C GLY A 106 -14.31 1.65 0.79
N TYR A 107 -15.25 1.01 1.47
CA TYR A 107 -16.42 0.41 0.82
C TYR A 107 -17.49 1.48 0.55
N ASN A 108 -17.72 1.81 -0.72
CA ASN A 108 -18.74 2.80 -1.09
C ASN A 108 -20.15 2.24 -0.95
N THR A 109 -20.89 2.71 0.06
CA THR A 109 -22.24 2.23 0.36
C THR A 109 -23.36 3.10 -0.26
N ARG A 110 -23.05 4.14 -1.05
CA ARG A 110 -24.06 5.09 -1.57
C ARG A 110 -25.17 4.41 -2.38
N ASN A 111 -24.84 3.31 -3.06
CA ASN A 111 -25.76 2.58 -3.93
C ASN A 111 -26.20 1.24 -3.34
N LEU A 112 -25.90 0.96 -2.06
CA LEU A 112 -26.45 -0.18 -1.35
C LEU A 112 -27.94 0.10 -1.09
N GLY A 113 -28.77 -0.27 -2.07
CA GLY A 113 -30.22 -0.11 -1.99
C GLY A 113 -30.84 -0.89 -0.82
N SER A 114 -32.17 -0.92 -0.75
CA SER A 114 -32.92 -1.62 0.30
C SER A 114 -32.60 -3.11 0.44
N THR A 115 -32.09 -3.73 -0.62
CA THR A 115 -31.74 -5.16 -0.69
C THR A 115 -30.27 -5.45 -0.39
N GLY A 116 -29.41 -4.43 -0.34
CA GLY A 116 -27.96 -4.59 -0.27
C GLY A 116 -27.28 -4.81 -1.63
N GLU A 117 -26.14 -5.50 -1.66
CA GLU A 117 -25.32 -5.75 -2.86
C GLU A 117 -24.84 -7.19 -2.91
N LYS A 118 -24.70 -7.73 -4.12
CA LYS A 118 -24.17 -9.07 -4.37
C LYS A 118 -22.86 -8.96 -5.15
N LEU A 119 -21.83 -9.59 -4.62
CA LEU A 119 -20.51 -9.80 -5.23
C LEU A 119 -20.38 -11.30 -5.57
N SER A 120 -19.30 -11.69 -6.24
CA SER A 120 -19.04 -13.08 -6.64
C SER A 120 -19.04 -14.07 -5.47
N ASN A 121 -18.30 -13.77 -4.40
CA ASN A 121 -18.11 -14.64 -3.23
C ASN A 121 -18.91 -14.21 -1.99
N PHE A 122 -19.48 -13.00 -2.01
CA PHE A 122 -20.17 -12.42 -0.87
C PHE A 122 -21.46 -11.73 -1.28
N SER A 123 -22.41 -11.67 -0.36
CA SER A 123 -23.53 -10.73 -0.44
C SER A 123 -23.60 -9.93 0.84
N LEU A 124 -23.84 -8.64 0.67
CA LEU A 124 -24.04 -7.69 1.74
C LEU A 124 -25.54 -7.40 1.83
N GLN A 125 -26.19 -7.77 2.93
CA GLN A 125 -27.63 -7.57 3.12
C GLN A 125 -27.89 -6.53 4.19
N LYS A 126 -28.89 -5.67 4.00
CA LYS A 126 -29.26 -4.70 5.04
C LYS A 126 -29.83 -5.44 6.27
N GLY A 127 -29.25 -5.18 7.43
CA GLY A 127 -29.68 -5.78 8.70
C GLY A 127 -31.02 -5.21 9.18
N LYS A 128 -31.59 -5.85 10.21
CA LYS A 128 -32.85 -5.39 10.84
C LYS A 128 -32.72 -4.02 11.52
N PHE A 129 -31.51 -3.66 11.93
CA PHE A 129 -31.20 -2.36 12.54
C PHE A 129 -30.74 -1.39 11.46
N ALA A 130 -31.24 -0.15 11.51
CA ALA A 130 -30.86 0.90 10.57
C ALA A 130 -29.33 1.06 10.53
N ASN A 131 -28.76 1.09 9.33
CA ASN A 131 -27.33 1.31 9.04
C ASN A 131 -26.38 0.15 9.38
N ASN A 132 -26.88 -1.05 9.70
CA ASN A 132 -26.06 -2.25 9.77
C ASN A 132 -26.25 -3.11 8.53
N TYR A 133 -25.20 -3.81 8.14
CA TYR A 133 -25.17 -4.74 7.03
C TYR A 133 -24.64 -6.09 7.50
N LYS A 134 -25.29 -7.16 7.06
CA LYS A 134 -24.89 -8.53 7.29
C LYS A 134 -24.05 -9.02 6.11
N ILE A 135 -22.89 -9.58 6.41
CA ILE A 135 -22.01 -10.22 5.43
C ILE A 135 -22.42 -11.68 5.30
N ILE A 136 -22.70 -12.13 4.09
CA ILE A 136 -23.03 -13.52 3.77
C ILE A 136 -22.02 -14.02 2.76
N LYS A 137 -21.25 -15.04 3.13
CA LYS A 137 -20.35 -15.74 2.22
C LYS A 137 -21.13 -16.79 1.44
N HIS A 138 -20.92 -16.87 0.13
CA HIS A 138 -21.47 -17.91 -0.74
C HIS A 138 -20.67 -19.21 -0.69
#